data_AF-A0A3M0HIX8-F1
#
_entry.id   AF-A0A3M0HIX8-F1
#
_cell.length_a   1.000
_cell.length_b   1.000
_cell.length_c   1.000
_cell.angle_alpha   90.00
_cell.angle_beta   90.00
_cell.angle_gamma   90.00
#
_symmetry.space_group_name_H-M   'P 1'
#
loop_
_entity.id
_entity.type
_entity.pdbx_description
1 polymer ?
#
loop_
_entity_poly.entity_id
_entity_poly.type
_entity_poly.pdbx_seq_one_letter_code
_entity_poly.pdbx_strand_id
1 'polypeptide(L)'
;MPAAEQTSTPGRYRVAASTLARDTALDALRELLHARTWRTVTMSHIAKAAGLSRQSLYNEFGSRRGVAQGYAIRLTDMFVDLCGSALYQHPNDARAALQQGFSAFFELSVLDPLVRSLHGDDAPEDLLRLITTDSAVLIERAGDRLAETLQHGWVGASPRHADIASKAIVRLALSYIPEPPDDIAAAADDIALLLTPFIDSITGDN
;
A
#
# COMPACT_ATOMS: atom_id res chain seq x y z
N MET A 1 10.46 -48.37 -8.86
CA MET A 1 10.13 -47.03 -8.34
C MET A 1 10.13 -46.06 -9.50
N PRO A 2 8.99 -45.47 -9.92
CA PRO A 2 9.00 -44.49 -10.98
C PRO A 2 9.38 -43.11 -10.44
N ALA A 3 10.16 -42.38 -11.23
CA ALA A 3 10.55 -41.01 -11.00
C ALA A 3 9.32 -40.10 -11.07
N ALA A 4 9.18 -39.19 -10.10
CA ALA A 4 8.13 -38.18 -10.11
C ALA A 4 8.41 -37.14 -11.21
N GLU A 5 7.63 -37.19 -12.28
CA GLU A 5 7.56 -36.12 -13.29
C GLU A 5 7.06 -34.83 -12.62
N GLN A 6 7.96 -33.86 -12.45
CA GLN A 6 7.62 -32.50 -12.10
C GLN A 6 6.95 -31.83 -13.31
N THR A 7 5.63 -31.97 -13.40
CA THR A 7 4.81 -31.25 -14.37
C THR A 7 4.51 -29.85 -13.84
N SER A 8 5.40 -28.89 -14.09
CA SER A 8 5.07 -27.47 -13.94
C SER A 8 4.01 -27.08 -14.97
N THR A 9 2.74 -26.97 -14.53
CA THR A 9 1.60 -26.61 -15.38
C THR A 9 1.82 -25.25 -16.09
N PRO A 10 1.64 -25.13 -17.42
CA PRO A 10 1.91 -23.90 -18.20
C PRO A 10 1.28 -22.61 -17.64
N GLY A 11 0.15 -22.73 -16.93
CA GLY A 11 -0.51 -21.61 -16.26
C GLY A 11 0.33 -20.99 -15.13
N ARG A 12 1.06 -21.80 -14.34
CA ARG A 12 1.89 -21.30 -13.24
C ARG A 12 3.08 -20.49 -13.74
N TYR A 13 3.73 -20.94 -14.81
CA TYR A 13 4.83 -20.21 -15.42
C TYR A 13 4.37 -18.86 -15.97
N ARG A 14 3.21 -18.82 -16.66
CA ARG A 14 2.68 -17.58 -17.22
C ARG A 14 2.30 -16.57 -16.13
N VAL A 15 1.69 -17.03 -15.03
CA VAL A 15 1.38 -16.18 -13.87
C VAL A 15 2.68 -15.65 -13.24
N ALA A 16 3.66 -16.52 -12.98
CA ALA A 16 4.94 -16.10 -12.40
C ALA A 16 5.68 -15.09 -13.30
N ALA A 17 5.68 -15.31 -14.62
CA ALA A 17 6.26 -14.39 -15.58
C ALA A 17 5.54 -13.03 -15.61
N SER A 18 4.20 -13.02 -15.53
CA SER A 18 3.42 -11.78 -15.45
C SER A 18 3.70 -11.03 -14.14
N THR A 19 3.72 -11.72 -12.99
CA THR A 19 4.08 -11.10 -11.70
C THR A 19 5.47 -10.47 -11.75
N LEU A 20 6.47 -11.22 -12.23
CA LEU A 20 7.84 -10.70 -12.35
C LEU A 20 7.91 -9.49 -13.30
N ALA A 21 7.20 -9.54 -14.43
CA ALA A 21 7.16 -8.42 -15.37
C ALA A 21 6.51 -7.18 -14.76
N ARG A 22 5.43 -7.36 -13.99
CA ARG A 22 4.77 -6.27 -13.26
C ARG A 22 5.72 -5.66 -12.23
N ASP A 23 6.35 -6.48 -11.38
CA ASP A 23 7.26 -6.00 -10.35
C ASP A 23 8.45 -5.24 -10.94
N THR A 24 9.07 -5.80 -11.98
CA THR A 24 10.19 -5.16 -12.70
C THR A 24 9.78 -3.80 -13.28
N ALA A 25 8.56 -3.69 -13.84
CA ALA A 25 8.07 -2.43 -14.37
C ALA A 25 7.79 -1.39 -13.29
N LEU A 26 7.26 -1.80 -12.14
CA LEU A 26 6.97 -0.91 -11.02
C LEU A 26 8.27 -0.43 -10.33
N ASP A 27 9.31 -1.27 -10.26
CA ASP A 27 10.63 -0.86 -9.78
C ASP A 27 11.29 0.12 -10.74
N ALA A 28 11.23 -0.15 -12.04
CA ALA A 28 11.70 0.78 -13.06
C ALA A 28 10.98 2.14 -12.99
N LEU A 29 9.67 2.15 -12.69
CA LEU A 29 8.93 3.39 -12.45
C LEU A 29 9.48 4.14 -11.23
N ARG A 30 9.70 3.45 -10.09
CA ARG A 30 10.28 4.06 -8.88
C ARG A 30 11.59 4.77 -9.19
N GLU A 31 12.52 4.06 -9.84
CA GLU A 31 13.84 4.59 -10.21
C GLU A 31 13.73 5.80 -11.15
N LEU A 32 12.82 5.75 -12.13
CA LEU A 32 12.58 6.88 -13.01
C LEU A 32 12.06 8.11 -12.25
N LEU A 33 11.20 7.91 -11.26
CA LEU A 33 10.62 9.00 -10.47
C LEU A 33 11.63 9.63 -9.49
N HIS A 34 12.74 8.96 -9.18
CA HIS A 34 13.85 9.60 -8.47
C HIS A 34 14.61 10.63 -9.32
N ALA A 35 14.58 10.48 -10.64
CA ALA A 35 15.28 11.38 -11.57
C ALA A 35 14.36 12.31 -12.37
N ARG A 36 13.04 12.06 -12.37
CA ARG A 36 12.07 12.71 -13.26
C ARG A 36 10.73 12.91 -12.57
N THR A 37 9.98 13.91 -13.01
CA THR A 37 8.60 14.11 -12.58
C THR A 37 7.65 13.13 -13.29
N TRP A 38 6.57 12.71 -12.62
CA TRP A 38 5.53 11.84 -13.20
C TRP A 38 5.06 12.32 -14.57
N ARG A 39 4.88 13.63 -14.75
CA ARG A 39 4.45 14.26 -16.00
C ARG A 39 5.34 13.90 -17.19
N THR A 40 6.66 13.79 -16.99
CA THR A 40 7.64 13.48 -18.05
C THR A 40 7.91 11.99 -18.26
N VAL A 41 7.44 11.14 -17.32
CA VAL A 41 7.55 9.69 -17.44
C VAL A 41 6.50 9.17 -18.43
N THR A 42 6.94 8.33 -19.37
CA THR A 42 6.09 7.73 -20.42
C THR A 42 6.17 6.21 -20.36
N MET A 43 5.20 5.52 -20.99
CA MET A 43 5.25 4.06 -21.15
C MET A 43 6.54 3.58 -21.82
N SER A 44 7.07 4.37 -22.76
CA SER A 44 8.34 4.05 -23.43
C SER A 44 9.54 4.16 -22.49
N HIS A 45 9.55 5.14 -21.58
CA HIS A 45 10.59 5.27 -20.56
C HIS A 45 10.55 4.06 -19.60
N ILE A 46 9.36 3.71 -19.10
CA ILE A 46 9.18 2.60 -18.15
C ILE A 46 9.59 1.27 -18.80
N ALA A 47 9.10 0.98 -20.02
CA ALA A 47 9.42 -0.26 -20.72
C ALA A 47 10.94 -0.40 -20.96
N LYS A 48 11.60 0.69 -21.38
CA LYS A 48 13.05 0.70 -21.59
C LYS A 48 13.82 0.45 -20.29
N ALA A 49 13.44 1.13 -19.20
CA ALA A 49 14.09 0.96 -17.90
C ALA A 49 13.87 -0.44 -17.30
N ALA A 50 12.70 -1.03 -17.53
CA ALA A 50 12.35 -2.37 -17.06
C ALA A 50 12.92 -3.50 -17.94
N GLY A 51 13.56 -3.20 -19.07
CA GLY A 51 13.98 -4.22 -20.05
C GLY A 51 12.82 -4.96 -20.72
N LEU A 52 11.62 -4.37 -20.74
CA LEU A 52 10.40 -4.94 -21.32
C LEU A 52 10.10 -4.33 -22.68
N SER A 53 9.39 -5.07 -23.53
CA SER A 53 8.80 -4.48 -24.74
C SER A 53 7.66 -3.53 -24.35
N ARG A 54 7.44 -2.49 -25.16
CA ARG A 54 6.29 -1.58 -24.96
C ARG A 54 4.96 -2.35 -24.98
N GLN A 55 4.82 -3.28 -25.92
CA GLN A 55 3.62 -4.12 -26.04
C GLN A 55 3.39 -4.94 -24.77
N SER A 56 4.44 -5.53 -24.21
CA SER A 56 4.36 -6.29 -22.94
C SER A 56 3.89 -5.40 -21.80
N LEU A 57 4.44 -4.20 -21.66
CA LEU A 57 4.02 -3.27 -20.61
C LEU A 57 2.55 -2.84 -20.77
N TYR A 58 2.11 -2.58 -22.00
CA TYR A 58 0.69 -2.31 -22.29
C TYR A 58 -0.21 -3.52 -21.99
N ASN A 59 0.25 -4.75 -22.26
CA ASN A 59 -0.54 -5.94 -21.93
C ASN A 59 -0.70 -6.13 -20.41
N GLU A 60 0.32 -5.80 -19.62
CA GLU A 60 0.27 -5.97 -18.16
C GLU A 60 -0.55 -4.86 -17.47
N PHE A 61 -0.43 -3.61 -17.91
CA PHE A 61 -1.01 -2.46 -17.20
C PHE A 61 -2.09 -1.71 -17.96
N GLY A 62 -2.26 -1.96 -19.26
CA GLY A 62 -3.22 -1.29 -20.15
C GLY A 62 -2.86 0.16 -20.49
N SER A 63 -2.40 0.95 -19.52
CA SER A 63 -2.10 2.37 -19.70
C SER A 63 -1.07 2.86 -18.67
N ARG A 64 -0.55 4.08 -18.86
CA ARG A 64 0.31 4.74 -17.88
C ARG A 64 -0.39 4.88 -16.52
N ARG A 65 -1.68 5.22 -16.53
CA ARG A 65 -2.51 5.28 -15.32
C ARG A 65 -2.62 3.92 -14.63
N GLY A 66 -2.73 2.84 -15.40
CA GLY A 66 -2.72 1.48 -14.86
C GLY A 66 -1.39 1.10 -14.20
N VAL A 67 -0.26 1.63 -14.70
CA VAL A 67 1.04 1.48 -14.02
C VAL A 67 1.02 2.22 -12.68
N ALA A 68 0.53 3.47 -12.63
CA ALA A 68 0.39 4.20 -11.36
C ALA A 68 -0.53 3.49 -10.37
N GLN A 69 -1.66 2.94 -10.84
CA GLN A 69 -2.57 2.16 -9.99
C GLN A 69 -1.91 0.89 -9.46
N GLY A 70 -1.17 0.16 -10.32
CA GLY A 70 -0.40 -1.00 -9.89
C GLY A 70 0.67 -0.63 -8.86
N TYR A 71 1.35 0.50 -9.04
CA TYR A 71 2.32 1.02 -8.09
C TYR A 71 1.68 1.35 -6.75
N ALA A 72 0.56 2.08 -6.77
CA ALA A 72 -0.17 2.45 -5.57
C ALA A 72 -0.69 1.24 -4.80
N ILE A 73 -1.21 0.22 -5.50
CA ILE A 73 -1.61 -1.05 -4.88
C ILE A 73 -0.42 -1.71 -4.17
N ARG A 74 0.77 -1.71 -4.79
CA ARG A 74 1.99 -2.25 -4.18
C ARG A 74 2.44 -1.46 -2.96
N LEU A 75 2.33 -0.13 -3.00
CA LEU A 75 2.58 0.71 -1.81
C LEU A 75 1.57 0.43 -0.70
N THR A 76 0.29 0.30 -1.04
CA THR A 76 -0.76 -0.05 -0.09
C THR A 76 -0.43 -1.36 0.62
N ASP A 77 0.02 -2.37 -0.12
CA ASP A 77 0.42 -3.65 0.48
C ASP A 77 1.59 -3.48 1.46
N MET A 78 2.63 -2.74 1.06
CA MET A 78 3.78 -2.45 1.92
C MET A 78 3.35 -1.72 3.20
N PHE A 79 2.50 -0.70 3.10
CA PHE A 79 2.07 0.07 4.27
C PHE A 79 1.22 -0.75 5.23
N VAL A 80 0.34 -1.63 4.71
CA VAL A 80 -0.43 -2.53 5.56
C VAL A 80 0.48 -3.55 6.25
N ASP A 81 1.52 -4.04 5.58
CA ASP A 81 2.51 -4.95 6.19
C ASP A 81 3.24 -4.29 7.37
N LEU A 82 3.51 -2.99 7.31
CA LEU A 82 4.10 -2.24 8.41
C LEU A 82 3.16 -2.12 9.59
N CYS A 83 1.89 -1.79 9.34
CA CYS A 83 0.87 -1.74 10.39
C CYS A 83 0.70 -3.10 11.06
N GLY A 84 0.65 -4.18 10.27
CA GLY A 84 0.59 -5.55 10.79
C GLY A 84 1.84 -5.90 11.62
N SER A 85 3.03 -5.54 11.13
CA SER A 85 4.29 -5.76 11.86
C SER A 85 4.33 -5.00 13.19
N ALA A 86 3.87 -3.74 13.21
CA ALA A 86 3.79 -2.95 14.44
C ALA A 86 2.82 -3.58 15.46
N LEU A 87 1.68 -4.10 14.99
CA LEU A 87 0.75 -4.83 15.84
C LEU A 87 1.40 -6.05 16.50
N TYR A 88 2.14 -6.87 15.74
CA TYR A 88 2.80 -8.06 16.29
C TYR A 88 4.02 -7.74 17.18
N GLN A 89 4.65 -6.58 17.03
CA GLN A 89 5.76 -6.15 17.88
C GLN A 89 5.31 -5.60 19.23
N HIS A 90 4.06 -5.15 19.35
CA HIS A 90 3.47 -4.58 20.57
C HIS A 90 2.25 -5.39 21.03
N PRO A 91 2.45 -6.62 21.54
CA PRO A 91 1.34 -7.43 22.00
C PRO A 91 0.63 -6.77 23.19
N ASN A 92 -0.69 -6.64 23.10
CA ASN A 92 -1.56 -6.04 24.11
C ASN A 92 -1.28 -4.57 24.42
N ASP A 93 -0.57 -3.86 23.54
CA ASP A 93 -0.34 -2.42 23.63
C ASP A 93 -0.80 -1.74 22.34
N ALA A 94 -2.10 -1.45 22.28
CA ALA A 94 -2.73 -0.83 21.11
C ALA A 94 -2.11 0.54 20.82
N ARG A 95 -1.76 1.29 21.88
CA ARG A 95 -1.19 2.64 21.77
C ARG A 95 0.16 2.59 21.07
N ALA A 96 1.08 1.74 21.56
CA ALA A 96 2.40 1.59 20.96
C ALA A 96 2.34 1.03 19.54
N ALA A 97 1.46 0.05 19.29
CA ALA A 97 1.24 -0.50 17.95
C ALA A 97 0.78 0.56 16.94
N LEU A 98 -0.23 1.36 17.30
CA LEU A 98 -0.76 2.43 16.45
C LEU A 98 0.29 3.52 16.23
N GLN A 99 0.97 3.97 17.29
CA GLN A 99 1.99 5.01 17.18
C GLN A 99 3.14 4.58 16.26
N GLN A 100 3.68 3.36 16.43
CA GLN A 100 4.72 2.86 15.54
C GLN A 100 4.21 2.69 14.11
N GLY A 101 3.01 2.12 13.92
CA GLY A 101 2.43 1.89 12.60
C GLY A 101 2.24 3.19 11.80
N PHE A 102 1.65 4.21 12.42
CA PHE A 102 1.47 5.52 11.78
C PHE A 102 2.79 6.26 11.57
N SER A 103 3.73 6.20 12.51
CA SER A 103 5.06 6.81 12.33
C SER A 103 5.78 6.22 11.11
N ALA A 104 5.83 4.89 11.02
CA ALA A 104 6.46 4.20 9.90
C ALA A 104 5.75 4.49 8.56
N PHE A 105 4.42 4.57 8.56
CA PHE A 105 3.64 4.97 7.38
C PHE A 105 4.01 6.38 6.92
N PHE A 106 4.02 7.36 7.82
CA PHE A 106 4.38 8.73 7.49
C PHE A 106 5.82 8.82 6.96
N GLU A 107 6.78 8.23 7.66
CA GLU A 107 8.20 8.22 7.24
C GLU A 107 8.41 7.64 5.85
N LEU A 108 7.77 6.51 5.52
CA LEU A 108 7.94 5.90 4.20
C LEU A 108 7.13 6.60 3.10
N SER A 109 5.94 7.11 3.42
CA SER A 109 5.12 7.83 2.45
C SER A 109 5.83 9.10 1.95
N VAL A 110 6.45 9.88 2.83
CA VAL A 110 7.21 11.09 2.43
C VAL A 110 8.48 10.75 1.65
N LEU A 111 8.97 9.50 1.74
CA LEU A 111 10.13 9.03 0.99
C LEU A 111 9.79 8.48 -0.39
N ASP A 112 8.53 8.09 -0.65
CA ASP A 112 8.14 7.51 -1.92
C ASP A 112 8.02 8.56 -3.04
N PRO A 113 8.66 8.35 -4.20
CA PRO A 113 8.70 9.36 -5.26
C PRO A 113 7.37 9.53 -6.01
N LEU A 114 6.46 8.55 -6.00
CA LEU A 114 5.12 8.73 -6.55
C LEU A 114 4.25 9.52 -5.58
N VAL A 115 4.35 9.25 -4.27
CA VAL A 115 3.66 10.05 -3.23
C VAL A 115 4.10 11.51 -3.28
N ARG A 116 5.41 11.78 -3.37
CA ARG A 116 5.93 13.14 -3.54
C ARG A 116 5.39 13.87 -4.78
N SER A 117 5.02 13.13 -5.83
CA SER A 117 4.42 13.74 -7.02
C SER A 117 3.02 14.32 -6.77
N LEU A 118 2.39 13.97 -5.65
CA LEU A 118 1.08 14.49 -5.22
C LEU A 118 1.20 15.77 -4.38
N HIS A 119 2.42 16.16 -3.98
CA HIS A 119 2.64 17.33 -3.13
C HIS A 119 2.86 18.59 -3.98
N GLY A 120 2.35 19.72 -3.49
CA GLY A 120 2.47 21.03 -4.12
C GLY A 120 1.39 21.37 -5.15
N ASP A 121 1.46 22.60 -5.68
CA ASP A 121 0.35 23.23 -6.42
C ASP A 121 0.05 22.64 -7.80
N ASP A 122 0.95 21.83 -8.37
CA ASP A 122 0.81 21.24 -9.72
C ASP A 122 0.74 19.70 -9.70
N ALA A 123 0.15 19.14 -8.63
CA ALA A 123 -0.09 17.71 -8.49
C ALA A 123 -0.86 17.15 -9.73
N PRO A 124 -0.36 16.08 -10.39
CA PRO A 124 -1.00 15.53 -11.59
C PRO A 124 -2.42 15.04 -11.31
N GLU A 125 -3.40 15.53 -12.08
CA GLU A 125 -4.82 15.19 -11.90
C GLU A 125 -5.08 13.68 -11.95
N ASP A 126 -4.35 12.94 -12.80
CA ASP A 126 -4.48 11.49 -12.92
C ASP A 126 -4.05 10.75 -11.65
N LEU A 127 -3.10 11.29 -10.89
CA LEU A 127 -2.69 10.77 -9.59
C LEU A 127 -3.63 11.23 -8.47
N LEU A 128 -4.11 12.48 -8.50
CA LEU A 128 -5.10 12.97 -7.52
C LEU A 128 -6.39 12.14 -7.56
N ARG A 129 -6.89 11.82 -8.75
CA ARG A 129 -8.08 10.95 -8.93
C ARG A 129 -7.89 9.57 -8.31
N LEU A 130 -6.68 9.01 -8.38
CA LEU A 130 -6.35 7.69 -7.85
C LEU A 130 -6.51 7.61 -6.33
N ILE A 131 -6.19 8.68 -5.60
CA ILE A 131 -6.31 8.75 -4.13
C ILE A 131 -7.63 9.40 -3.67
N THR A 132 -8.43 9.95 -4.59
CA THR A 132 -9.73 10.58 -4.28
C THR A 132 -10.88 9.74 -4.83
N THR A 133 -11.28 9.98 -6.09
CA THR A 133 -12.48 9.38 -6.70
C THR A 133 -12.35 7.88 -6.97
N ASP A 134 -11.14 7.41 -7.24
CA ASP A 134 -10.87 6.03 -7.65
C ASP A 134 -10.17 5.23 -6.53
N SER A 135 -10.18 5.77 -5.31
CA SER A 135 -9.48 5.20 -4.16
C SER A 135 -10.14 3.94 -3.59
N ALA A 136 -11.35 3.60 -4.03
CA ALA A 136 -12.11 2.45 -3.53
C ALA A 136 -11.30 1.16 -3.54
N VAL A 137 -10.55 0.89 -4.63
CA VAL A 137 -9.71 -0.32 -4.74
C VAL A 137 -8.59 -0.34 -3.69
N LEU A 138 -8.00 0.82 -3.37
CA LEU A 138 -6.96 0.91 -2.34
C LEU A 138 -7.56 0.73 -0.95
N ILE A 139 -8.70 1.36 -0.70
CA ILE A 139 -9.39 1.31 0.59
C ILE A 139 -9.87 -0.11 0.90
N GLU A 140 -10.50 -0.77 -0.07
CA GLU A 140 -10.98 -2.15 0.08
C GLU A 140 -9.79 -3.09 0.32
N ARG A 141 -8.76 -3.03 -0.53
CA ARG A 141 -7.57 -3.88 -0.39
C ARG A 141 -6.88 -3.71 0.96
N ALA A 142 -6.65 -2.47 1.39
CA ALA A 142 -5.99 -2.21 2.67
C ALA A 142 -6.87 -2.58 3.86
N GLY A 143 -8.16 -2.25 3.76
CA GLY A 143 -9.16 -2.50 4.79
C GLY A 143 -9.34 -4.00 5.05
N ASP A 144 -9.41 -4.81 4.00
CA ASP A 144 -9.55 -6.27 4.12
C ASP A 144 -8.32 -6.89 4.80
N ARG A 145 -7.11 -6.53 4.36
CA ARG A 145 -5.86 -7.05 4.94
C ARG A 145 -5.65 -6.62 6.38
N LEU A 146 -5.94 -5.35 6.70
CA LEU A 146 -5.83 -4.86 8.07
C LEU A 146 -6.93 -5.47 8.98
N ALA A 147 -8.14 -5.67 8.46
CA ALA A 147 -9.21 -6.36 9.20
C ALA A 147 -8.83 -7.82 9.49
N GLU A 148 -8.19 -8.52 8.55
CA GLU A 148 -7.66 -9.87 8.78
C GLU A 148 -6.62 -9.87 9.91
N THR A 149 -5.74 -8.89 9.93
CA THR A 149 -4.72 -8.72 10.98
C THR A 149 -5.36 -8.47 12.35
N LEU A 150 -6.39 -7.62 12.43
CA LEU A 150 -7.10 -7.33 13.69
C LEU A 150 -7.93 -8.51 14.20
N GLN A 151 -8.44 -9.36 13.31
CA GLN A 151 -9.21 -10.56 13.67
C GLN A 151 -8.31 -11.68 14.20
N HIS A 152 -7.19 -11.95 13.51
CA HIS A 152 -6.32 -13.08 13.82
C HIS A 152 -5.11 -12.72 14.70
N GLY A 153 -4.88 -11.43 14.93
CA GLY A 153 -3.90 -10.92 15.88
C GLY A 153 -4.40 -10.93 17.32
N TRP A 154 -3.60 -10.40 18.23
CA TRP A 154 -3.92 -10.36 19.67
C TRP A 154 -5.15 -9.51 20.01
N VAL A 155 -5.59 -8.64 19.11
CA VAL A 155 -6.82 -7.85 19.27
C VAL A 155 -8.06 -8.74 19.29
N GLY A 156 -8.06 -9.84 18.53
CA GLY A 156 -9.18 -10.80 18.50
C GLY A 156 -10.52 -10.17 18.13
N ALA A 157 -10.51 -9.18 17.21
CA ALA A 157 -11.71 -8.41 16.89
C ALA A 157 -12.79 -9.26 16.20
N SER A 158 -14.07 -8.96 16.49
CA SER A 158 -15.18 -9.49 15.69
C SER A 158 -15.07 -8.96 14.24
N PRO A 159 -15.64 -9.67 13.24
CA PRO A 159 -15.61 -9.21 11.84
C PRO A 159 -16.15 -7.78 11.68
N ARG A 160 -17.18 -7.41 12.44
CA ARG A 160 -17.76 -6.06 12.43
C ARG A 160 -16.81 -5.02 13.01
N HIS A 161 -16.16 -5.30 14.13
CA HIS A 161 -15.22 -4.35 14.75
C HIS A 161 -13.96 -4.17 13.91
N ALA A 162 -13.44 -5.26 13.33
CA ALA A 162 -12.30 -5.22 12.44
C ALA A 162 -12.58 -4.39 11.18
N ASP A 163 -13.76 -4.55 10.57
CA ASP A 163 -14.18 -3.77 9.40
C ASP A 163 -14.28 -2.27 9.69
N ILE A 164 -14.83 -1.91 10.86
CA ILE A 164 -14.95 -0.51 11.29
C ILE A 164 -13.55 0.10 11.51
N ALA A 165 -12.70 -0.55 12.31
CA ALA A 165 -11.36 -0.04 12.60
C ALA A 165 -10.51 0.07 11.33
N SER A 166 -10.47 -0.98 10.51
CA SER A 166 -9.60 -1.01 9.34
C SER A 166 -9.97 0.07 8.32
N LYS A 167 -11.27 0.23 8.02
CA LYS A 167 -11.76 1.25 7.09
C LYS A 167 -11.54 2.68 7.58
N ALA A 168 -11.62 2.91 8.89
CA ALA A 168 -11.33 4.21 9.49
C ALA A 168 -9.83 4.52 9.43
N ILE A 169 -8.98 3.59 9.87
CA ILE A 169 -7.52 3.70 9.83
C ILE A 169 -7.03 3.99 8.41
N VAL A 170 -7.50 3.22 7.43
CA VAL A 170 -7.09 3.37 6.02
C VAL A 170 -7.50 4.73 5.45
N ARG A 171 -8.72 5.20 5.74
CA ARG A 171 -9.16 6.53 5.27
C ARG A 171 -8.39 7.67 5.91
N LEU A 172 -8.07 7.56 7.21
CA LEU A 172 -7.22 8.52 7.91
C LEU A 172 -5.80 8.52 7.32
N ALA A 173 -5.19 7.36 7.11
CA ALA A 173 -3.87 7.26 6.48
C ALA A 173 -3.88 7.89 5.08
N LEU A 174 -4.91 7.59 4.28
CA LEU A 174 -5.05 8.14 2.92
C LEU A 174 -5.22 9.66 2.91
N SER A 175 -5.89 10.26 3.92
CA SER A 175 -6.05 11.71 3.99
C SER A 175 -4.75 12.47 4.24
N TYR A 176 -3.73 11.83 4.82
CA TYR A 176 -2.40 12.42 5.02
C TYR A 176 -1.48 12.28 3.81
N ILE A 177 -1.87 11.55 2.76
CA ILE A 177 -1.02 11.40 1.57
C ILE A 177 -0.83 12.74 0.83
N PRO A 178 -1.89 13.52 0.50
CA PRO A 178 -1.73 14.81 -0.16
C PRO A 178 -1.06 15.87 0.72
N GLU A 179 -1.33 15.80 2.02
CA GLU A 179 -0.89 16.78 3.02
C GLU A 179 -0.32 16.02 4.23
N PRO A 180 0.99 15.70 4.19
CA PRO A 180 1.63 14.99 5.29
C PRO A 180 1.72 15.89 6.54
N PRO A 181 1.75 15.30 7.75
CA PRO A 181 1.84 16.08 8.97
C PRO A 181 3.21 16.79 9.09
N ASP A 182 3.21 18.01 9.64
CA ASP A 182 4.44 18.76 9.92
C ASP A 182 5.31 18.05 10.99
N ASP A 183 4.66 17.46 11.99
CA ASP A 183 5.29 16.65 13.04
C ASP A 183 4.73 15.23 13.00
N ILE A 184 5.53 14.32 12.43
CA ILE A 184 5.21 12.90 12.29
C ILE A 184 4.94 12.25 13.66
N ALA A 185 5.75 12.57 14.67
CA ALA A 185 5.66 11.93 15.98
C ALA A 185 4.40 12.39 16.71
N ALA A 186 4.12 13.69 16.70
CA ALA A 186 2.90 14.24 17.29
C ALA A 186 1.64 13.72 16.59
N ALA A 187 1.60 13.70 15.26
CA ALA A 187 0.45 13.19 14.52
C ALA A 187 0.20 11.69 14.76
N ALA A 188 1.26 10.88 14.80
CA ALA A 188 1.13 9.46 15.13
C ALA A 188 0.62 9.24 16.57
N ASP A 189 1.09 10.06 17.51
CA ASP A 189 0.64 10.04 18.90
C ASP A 189 -0.85 10.43 19.04
N ASP A 190 -1.27 11.51 18.39
CA ASP A 190 -2.67 11.98 18.40
C ASP A 190 -3.63 10.97 17.78
N ILE A 191 -3.25 10.37 16.64
CA ILE A 191 -4.08 9.33 16.00
C ILE A 191 -4.16 8.10 16.89
N ALA A 192 -3.06 7.69 17.52
CA ALA A 192 -3.07 6.58 18.45
C ALA A 192 -3.96 6.91 19.66
N LEU A 193 -3.97 8.15 20.16
CA LEU A 193 -4.88 8.61 21.22
C LEU A 193 -6.34 8.50 20.86
N LEU A 194 -6.66 8.85 19.62
CA LEU A 194 -8.02 8.77 19.12
C LEU A 194 -8.50 7.32 18.99
N LEU A 195 -7.64 6.41 18.52
CA LEU A 195 -8.05 5.06 18.11
C LEU A 195 -7.89 4.00 19.22
N THR A 196 -6.94 4.17 20.14
CA THR A 196 -6.70 3.22 21.25
C THR A 196 -7.97 2.87 22.03
N PRO A 197 -8.83 3.82 22.45
CA PRO A 197 -10.02 3.47 23.23
C PRO A 197 -10.97 2.48 22.52
N PHE A 198 -11.07 2.57 21.19
CA PHE A 198 -11.87 1.62 20.42
C PHE A 198 -11.23 0.23 20.41
N ILE A 199 -9.91 0.14 20.19
CA ILE A 199 -9.18 -1.13 20.20
C ILE A 199 -9.24 -1.78 21.60
N ASP A 200 -9.01 -1.00 22.66
CA ASP A 200 -9.04 -1.49 24.03
C ASP A 200 -10.42 -2.02 24.43
N SER A 201 -11.50 -1.36 23.96
CA SER A 201 -12.87 -1.83 24.19
C SER A 201 -13.14 -3.20 23.57
N ILE A 202 -12.48 -3.54 22.47
CA ILE A 202 -12.59 -4.87 21.83
C ILE A 202 -11.85 -5.91 22.65
N THR A 203 -10.64 -5.59 23.13
CA THR A 203 -9.81 -6.53 23.89
C THR A 203 -10.30 -6.77 25.30
N GLY A 204 -10.96 -5.78 25.91
CA GLY A 204 -11.53 -5.90 27.26
C GLY A 204 -12.86 -6.68 27.30
N ASP A 205 -13.50 -6.88 26.14
CA ASP A 205 -14.74 -7.65 25.99
C ASP A 205 -14.48 -9.15 25.70
N ASN A 206 -13.20 -9.56 25.55
CA ASN A 206 -12.75 -10.96 25.41
C ASN A 206 -12.26 -11.53 26.74
#